data_AF-A0A8T3YPW1-F1
#
_entry.id   AF-A0A8T3YPW1-F1
#
_cell.length_a   1.000
_cell.length_b   1.000
_cell.length_c   1.000
_cell.angle_alpha   90.00
_cell.angle_beta   90.00
_cell.angle_gamma   90.00
#
_symmetry.space_group_name_H-M   'P 1'
#
loop_
_entity.id
_entity.type
_entity.pdbx_description
1 polymer ?
#
loop_
_entity_poly.entity_id
_entity_poly.type
_entity_poly.pdbx_seq_one_letter_code
_entity_poly.pdbx_strand_id
1 'polypeptide(L)'
;MIGWFLKKQKEKVTKKKVEFIRERWEEKDRDVISEFSDTEKQTAELEDLLEQPVSLETIKQIVGIKNLVESAYRIADEYGVVPLKGKKSAAGKLIDERFNDIYTKIMAVESNVIQVKEGLDNVMRSYVSALELSFRTAKDDYKHTSGRKKHSSSRGKDLARMRMDDIAMLYSELSFSVGFYAFPKYKHLRRFWLNRHAKKVQREGTGKWKALEGIESTINETSAAVQYWNTKKPERTIFYEGRALPNGKRISADVRLFVTPNDGYIQEAIDDEKDSNGRPLRVRTPNRCNDDIMKIYRHTRKYFEYGDDQEIAGVPEYWLFPFELRATGKGDCDDWANELASYLIGAGVPNYRVRVVCGKTRSGGGHSTVYVLGDNQKTWYHLNSTTALHEIPTDRLELMPTSKDVSDRMGIGEVWFSYNNEHAWHVFEGNAEKSFRMDKRSGVIKWL
;
A
#
# COMPACT_ATOMS: atom_id res chain seq x y z
N MET A 1 78.21 1.43 22.76
CA MET A 1 78.19 2.26 21.53
C MET A 1 77.34 1.62 20.41
N ILE A 2 77.55 0.34 20.06
CA ILE A 2 76.78 -0.36 19.00
C ILE A 2 75.25 -0.43 19.29
N GLY A 3 74.84 -0.70 20.54
CA GLY A 3 73.42 -0.76 20.90
C GLY A 3 72.66 0.57 20.76
N TRP A 4 73.32 1.70 21.02
CA TRP A 4 72.73 3.04 20.82
C TRP A 4 72.54 3.36 19.34
N PHE A 5 73.52 2.98 18.51
CA PHE A 5 73.45 3.15 17.06
C PHE A 5 72.32 2.30 16.44
N LEU A 6 72.17 1.03 16.85
CA LEU A 6 71.08 0.16 16.39
C LEU A 6 69.70 0.66 16.82
N LYS A 7 69.57 1.23 18.03
CA LYS A 7 68.31 1.84 18.49
C LYS A 7 67.94 3.07 17.65
N LYS A 8 68.90 3.96 17.38
CA LYS A 8 68.69 5.14 16.51
C LYS A 8 68.34 4.76 15.08
N GLN A 9 68.94 3.70 14.53
CA GLN A 9 68.60 3.18 13.20
C GLN A 9 67.18 2.60 13.17
N LYS A 10 66.80 1.83 14.20
CA LYS A 10 65.43 1.28 14.31
C LYS A 10 64.38 2.39 14.42
N GLU A 11 64.61 3.41 15.24
CA GLU A 11 63.72 4.58 15.36
C GLU A 11 63.58 5.35 14.04
N LYS A 12 64.67 5.52 13.29
CA LYS A 12 64.67 6.20 12.00
C LYS A 12 63.90 5.40 10.92
N VAL A 13 64.03 4.07 10.93
CA VAL A 13 63.26 3.19 10.03
C VAL A 13 61.78 3.19 10.39
N THR A 14 61.43 3.16 11.68
CA THR A 14 60.04 3.24 12.13
C THR A 14 59.41 4.57 11.76
N LYS A 15 60.12 5.70 11.95
CA LYS A 15 59.60 7.03 11.59
C LYS A 15 59.36 7.15 10.08
N LYS A 16 60.29 6.70 9.24
CA LYS A 16 60.11 6.68 7.78
C LYS A 16 58.96 5.77 7.33
N LYS A 17 58.76 4.62 7.98
CA LYS A 17 57.61 3.75 7.69
C LYS A 17 56.28 4.41 8.05
N VAL A 18 56.23 5.14 9.18
CA VAL A 18 55.03 5.87 9.61
C VAL A 18 54.73 7.06 8.68
N GLU A 19 55.75 7.84 8.30
CA GLU A 19 55.58 8.93 7.31
C GLU A 19 55.12 8.40 5.96
N PHE A 20 55.69 7.30 5.46
CA PHE A 20 55.26 6.67 4.20
C PHE A 20 53.81 6.14 4.26
N ILE A 21 53.41 5.53 5.37
CA ILE A 21 52.01 5.09 5.56
C ILE A 21 51.08 6.30 5.61
N ARG A 22 51.50 7.40 6.25
CA ARG A 22 50.72 8.63 6.36
C ARG A 22 50.56 9.31 5.00
N GLU A 23 51.62 9.44 4.22
CA GLU A 23 51.58 10.01 2.86
C GLU A 23 50.68 9.18 1.94
N ARG A 24 50.76 7.85 2.00
CA ARG A 24 49.85 6.97 1.25
C ARG A 24 48.39 7.04 1.70
N TRP A 25 48.16 7.30 2.99
CA TRP A 25 46.82 7.54 3.51
C TRP A 25 46.27 8.88 3.02
N GLU A 26 47.08 9.95 3.08
CA GLU A 26 46.69 11.29 2.60
C GLU A 26 46.49 11.33 1.08
N GLU A 27 47.25 10.55 0.30
CA GLU A 27 47.05 10.39 -1.14
C GLU A 27 45.74 9.66 -1.45
N LYS A 28 45.46 8.56 -0.76
CA LYS A 28 44.20 7.82 -0.91
C LYS A 28 42.98 8.61 -0.44
N ASP A 29 43.10 9.38 0.63
CA ASP A 29 42.03 10.28 1.09
C ASP A 29 41.72 11.34 0.01
N ARG A 30 42.72 11.85 -0.72
CA ARG A 30 42.49 12.79 -1.83
C ARG A 30 41.77 12.15 -3.01
N ASP A 31 42.14 10.93 -3.40
CA ASP A 31 41.48 10.21 -4.49
C ASP A 31 40.01 9.93 -4.15
N VAL A 32 39.76 9.45 -2.92
CA VAL A 32 38.40 9.24 -2.38
C VAL A 32 37.63 10.56 -2.37
N ILE A 33 38.19 11.65 -1.84
CA ILE A 33 37.53 12.96 -1.83
C ILE A 33 37.18 13.46 -3.24
N SER A 34 38.01 13.18 -4.25
CA SER A 34 37.73 13.57 -5.64
C SER A 34 36.54 12.79 -6.24
N GLU A 35 36.45 11.49 -5.99
CA GLU A 35 35.29 10.67 -6.41
C GLU A 35 34.01 11.08 -5.66
N PHE A 36 34.14 11.46 -4.38
CA PHE A 36 33.03 12.01 -3.60
C PHE A 36 32.56 13.38 -4.11
N SER A 37 33.46 14.22 -4.64
CA SER A 37 33.09 15.51 -5.23
C SER A 37 32.25 15.35 -6.50
N ASP A 38 32.55 14.35 -7.34
CA ASP A 38 31.71 14.01 -8.49
C ASP A 38 30.35 13.43 -8.04
N THR A 39 30.35 12.69 -6.94
CA THR A 39 29.13 12.17 -6.29
C THR A 39 28.26 13.30 -5.73
N GLU A 40 28.84 14.36 -5.16
CA GLU A 40 28.09 15.53 -4.68
C GLU A 40 27.38 16.28 -5.81
N LYS A 41 28.06 16.45 -6.96
CA LYS A 41 27.45 17.06 -8.14
C LYS A 41 26.28 16.23 -8.66
N GLN A 42 26.42 14.90 -8.67
CA GLN A 42 25.36 13.99 -9.10
C GLN A 42 24.22 13.85 -8.08
N THR A 43 24.51 14.07 -6.79
CA THR A 43 23.49 14.14 -5.74
C THR A 43 22.61 15.37 -5.91
N ALA A 44 23.19 16.52 -6.22
CA ALA A 44 22.43 17.73 -6.55
C ALA A 44 21.57 17.53 -7.82
N GLU A 45 22.10 16.85 -8.83
CA GLU A 45 21.32 16.45 -10.02
C GLU A 45 20.17 15.47 -9.65
N LEU A 46 20.37 14.57 -8.68
CA LEU A 46 19.30 13.69 -8.18
C LEU A 46 18.20 14.49 -7.49
N GLU A 47 18.54 15.44 -6.64
CA GLU A 47 17.56 16.27 -5.94
C GLU A 47 16.70 17.07 -6.91
N ASP A 48 17.31 17.70 -7.93
CA ASP A 48 16.61 18.38 -9.01
C ASP A 48 15.71 17.43 -9.84
N LEU A 49 16.10 16.16 -10.00
CA LEU A 49 15.31 15.15 -10.71
C LEU A 49 14.13 14.62 -9.88
N LEU A 50 14.27 14.57 -8.56
CA LEU A 50 13.21 14.14 -7.65
C LEU A 50 12.07 15.17 -7.55
N GLU A 51 12.36 16.43 -7.86
CA GLU A 51 11.35 17.50 -7.94
C GLU A 51 10.60 17.53 -9.29
N GLN A 52 11.07 16.79 -10.30
CA GLN A 52 10.43 16.74 -11.62
C GLN A 52 9.27 15.71 -11.66
N PRO A 53 8.25 15.92 -12.53
CA PRO A 53 7.22 14.92 -12.78
C PRO A 53 7.83 13.59 -13.23
N VAL A 54 7.36 12.49 -12.63
CA VAL A 54 7.92 11.14 -12.87
C VAL A 54 7.77 10.76 -14.35
N SER A 55 8.88 10.76 -15.07
CA SER A 55 8.97 10.30 -16.46
C SER A 55 9.85 9.05 -16.57
N LEU A 56 9.73 8.31 -17.67
CA LEU A 56 10.59 7.15 -17.93
C LEU A 56 12.08 7.52 -17.96
N GLU A 57 12.40 8.75 -18.36
CA GLU A 57 13.80 9.22 -18.40
C GLU A 57 14.31 9.56 -17.00
N THR A 58 13.47 10.18 -16.16
CA THR A 58 13.72 10.41 -14.73
C THR A 58 14.01 9.09 -14.01
N ILE A 59 13.22 8.04 -14.26
CA ILE A 59 13.41 6.71 -13.65
C ILE A 59 14.77 6.10 -14.05
N LYS A 60 15.17 6.20 -15.32
CA LYS A 60 16.48 5.67 -15.76
C LYS A 60 17.65 6.41 -15.11
N GLN A 61 17.53 7.73 -14.95
CA GLN A 61 18.55 8.53 -14.30
C GLN A 61 18.67 8.16 -12.81
N ILE A 62 17.56 7.97 -12.11
CA ILE A 62 17.53 7.50 -10.72
C ILE A 62 18.19 6.11 -10.57
N VAL A 63 17.89 5.16 -11.48
CA VAL A 63 18.54 3.85 -11.48
C VAL A 63 20.06 3.95 -11.75
N GLY A 64 20.48 4.86 -12.64
CA GLY A 64 21.88 5.15 -12.90
C GLY A 64 22.61 5.65 -11.66
N ILE A 65 22.01 6.59 -10.93
CA ILE A 65 22.56 7.19 -9.71
C ILE A 65 22.62 6.13 -8.59
N LYS A 66 21.60 5.29 -8.43
CA LYS A 66 21.60 4.17 -7.47
C LYS A 66 22.81 3.24 -7.67
N ASN A 67 23.05 2.79 -8.90
CA ASN A 67 24.19 1.88 -9.19
C ASN A 67 25.55 2.52 -8.85
N LEU A 68 25.64 3.84 -8.98
CA LEU A 68 26.85 4.62 -8.70
C LEU A 68 27.06 4.75 -7.18
N VAL A 69 25.99 5.02 -6.44
CA VAL A 69 25.92 5.04 -4.96
C VAL A 69 26.31 3.68 -4.37
N GLU A 70 25.79 2.58 -4.91
CA GLU A 70 26.16 1.22 -4.50
C GLU A 70 27.63 0.89 -4.82
N SER A 71 28.15 1.38 -5.95
CA SER A 71 29.56 1.21 -6.32
C SER A 71 30.50 1.98 -5.38
N ALA A 72 30.13 3.20 -4.99
CA ALA A 72 30.86 3.98 -4.00
C ALA A 72 30.89 3.29 -2.62
N TYR A 73 29.79 2.63 -2.22
CA TYR A 73 29.75 1.85 -0.97
C TYR A 73 30.70 0.66 -1.01
N ARG A 74 30.74 -0.08 -2.13
CA ARG A 74 31.66 -1.20 -2.31
C ARG A 74 33.12 -0.74 -2.26
N ILE A 75 33.42 0.40 -2.89
CA ILE A 75 34.75 1.02 -2.84
C ILE A 75 35.11 1.40 -1.39
N ALA A 76 34.23 2.09 -0.67
CA ALA A 76 34.46 2.49 0.72
C ALA A 76 34.68 1.29 1.66
N ASP A 77 33.96 0.18 1.44
CA ASP A 77 34.11 -1.07 2.18
C ASP A 77 35.44 -1.78 1.84
N GLU A 78 35.78 -1.89 0.55
CA GLU A 78 37.07 -2.45 0.09
C GLU A 78 38.28 -1.68 0.64
N TYR A 79 38.15 -0.37 0.83
CA TYR A 79 39.20 0.47 1.41
C TYR A 79 39.18 0.56 2.94
N GLY A 80 38.27 -0.15 3.62
CA GLY A 80 38.20 -0.20 5.09
C GLY A 80 37.82 1.13 5.73
N VAL A 81 37.10 1.99 4.99
CA VAL A 81 36.61 3.29 5.46
C VAL A 81 35.34 3.11 6.32
N VAL A 82 34.70 1.93 6.26
CA VAL A 82 33.58 1.54 7.13
C VAL A 82 34.11 1.15 8.52
N PRO A 83 33.68 1.80 9.62
CA PRO A 83 34.38 1.73 10.89
C PRO A 83 34.10 0.42 11.65
N LEU A 84 35.16 -0.31 12.00
CA LEU A 84 35.16 -1.18 13.18
C LEU A 84 35.00 -0.30 14.43
N LYS A 85 33.91 -0.53 15.18
CA LYS A 85 33.49 0.14 16.43
C LYS A 85 34.59 0.95 17.14
N GLY A 86 34.45 2.29 17.18
CA GLY A 86 35.06 3.05 18.28
C GLY A 86 35.37 4.54 18.12
N LYS A 87 35.45 5.11 16.92
CA LYS A 87 35.52 6.57 16.67
C LYS A 87 35.44 6.83 15.16
N LYS A 88 34.34 7.44 14.70
CA LYS A 88 34.19 7.85 13.30
C LYS A 88 35.07 9.08 13.04
N SER A 89 35.82 9.07 11.94
CA SER A 89 36.47 10.27 11.42
C SER A 89 35.39 11.31 11.05
N ALA A 90 35.77 12.59 10.93
CA ALA A 90 34.83 13.64 10.50
C ALA A 90 34.24 13.32 9.11
N ALA A 91 35.05 12.74 8.21
CA ALA A 91 34.61 12.26 6.90
C ALA A 91 33.60 11.11 7.01
N GLY A 92 33.85 10.11 7.87
CA GLY A 92 32.91 9.00 8.07
C GLY A 92 31.56 9.44 8.63
N LYS A 93 31.51 10.46 9.50
CA LYS A 93 30.24 11.04 9.97
C LYS A 93 29.49 11.78 8.86
N LEU A 94 30.19 12.56 8.04
CA LEU A 94 29.59 13.33 6.95
C LEU A 94 29.01 12.39 5.88
N ILE A 95 29.73 11.30 5.57
CA ILE A 95 29.27 10.24 4.67
C ILE A 95 28.03 9.58 5.23
N ASP A 96 28.03 9.15 6.50
CA ASP A 96 26.86 8.50 7.09
C ASP A 96 25.62 9.40 7.15
N GLU A 97 25.76 10.68 7.51
CA GLU A 97 24.61 11.59 7.63
C GLU A 97 24.00 11.92 6.26
N ARG A 98 24.82 12.22 5.25
CA ARG A 98 24.32 12.58 3.91
C ARG A 98 23.87 11.36 3.11
N PHE A 99 24.55 10.23 3.23
CA PHE A 99 24.22 9.03 2.49
C PHE A 99 22.92 8.39 2.99
N ASN A 100 22.66 8.44 4.30
CA ASN A 100 21.37 7.98 4.83
C ASN A 100 20.20 8.84 4.32
N ASP A 101 20.39 10.15 4.11
CA ASP A 101 19.38 11.02 3.51
C ASP A 101 19.10 10.64 2.04
N ILE A 102 20.15 10.45 1.24
CA ILE A 102 20.04 10.02 -0.17
C ILE A 102 19.40 8.63 -0.27
N TYR A 103 19.85 7.68 0.55
CA TYR A 103 19.30 6.32 0.58
C TYR A 103 17.83 6.32 0.97
N THR A 104 17.44 7.12 1.97
CA THR A 104 16.03 7.28 2.37
C THR A 104 15.18 7.84 1.22
N LYS A 105 15.69 8.84 0.49
CA LYS A 105 15.03 9.40 -0.71
C LYS A 105 14.90 8.34 -1.83
N ILE A 106 15.95 7.56 -2.09
CA ILE A 106 15.91 6.46 -3.08
C ILE A 106 14.87 5.40 -2.68
N MET A 107 14.84 4.98 -1.42
CA MET A 107 13.87 4.00 -0.93
C MET A 107 12.42 4.53 -1.00
N ALA A 108 12.20 5.82 -0.77
CA ALA A 108 10.88 6.44 -0.94
C ALA A 108 10.42 6.40 -2.41
N VAL A 109 11.34 6.65 -3.36
CA VAL A 109 11.05 6.50 -4.80
C VAL A 109 10.81 5.05 -5.18
N GLU A 110 11.57 4.10 -4.66
CA GLU A 110 11.35 2.67 -4.92
C GLU A 110 9.98 2.22 -4.40
N SER A 111 9.57 2.69 -3.23
CA SER A 111 8.22 2.46 -2.71
C SER A 111 7.15 2.99 -3.66
N ASN A 112 7.34 4.20 -4.22
CA ASN A 112 6.43 4.76 -5.22
C ASN A 112 6.43 3.95 -6.53
N VAL A 113 7.59 3.46 -6.98
CA VAL A 113 7.71 2.59 -8.18
C VAL A 113 7.04 1.24 -7.95
N ILE A 114 7.17 0.65 -6.77
CA ILE A 114 6.47 -0.59 -6.38
C ILE A 114 4.97 -0.36 -6.38
N GLN A 115 4.47 0.74 -5.80
CA GLN A 115 3.04 1.08 -5.83
C GLN A 115 2.52 1.29 -7.26
N VAL A 116 3.30 1.95 -8.13
CA VAL A 116 2.96 2.11 -9.55
C VAL A 116 2.93 0.76 -10.26
N LYS A 117 3.90 -0.13 -9.97
CA LYS A 117 3.94 -1.49 -10.52
C LYS A 117 2.74 -2.32 -10.06
N GLU A 118 2.41 -2.30 -8.78
CA GLU A 118 1.23 -2.99 -8.24
C GLU A 118 -0.07 -2.43 -8.83
N GLY A 119 -0.17 -1.12 -8.99
CA GLY A 119 -1.26 -0.46 -9.72
C GLY A 119 -1.37 -0.96 -11.16
N LEU A 120 -0.24 -1.07 -11.87
CA LEU A 120 -0.19 -1.60 -13.23
C LEU A 120 -0.59 -3.08 -13.29
N ASP A 121 -0.10 -3.91 -12.36
CA ASP A 121 -0.43 -5.33 -12.25
C ASP A 121 -1.93 -5.53 -11.96
N ASN A 122 -2.52 -4.67 -11.12
CA ASN A 122 -3.97 -4.69 -10.83
C ASN A 122 -4.81 -4.27 -12.04
N VAL A 123 -4.37 -3.25 -12.78
CA VAL A 123 -4.99 -2.87 -14.06
C VAL A 123 -4.92 -4.02 -15.06
N MET A 124 -3.77 -4.70 -15.15
CA MET A 124 -3.57 -5.82 -16.06
C MET A 124 -4.43 -7.04 -15.68
N ARG A 125 -4.53 -7.38 -14.39
CA ARG A 125 -5.44 -8.43 -13.90
C ARG A 125 -6.91 -8.10 -14.20
N SER A 126 -7.30 -6.83 -14.04
CA SER A 126 -8.66 -6.37 -14.34
C SER A 126 -8.96 -6.47 -15.83
N TYR A 127 -8.00 -6.09 -16.68
CA TYR A 127 -8.11 -6.22 -18.13
C TYR A 127 -8.24 -7.68 -18.59
N VAL A 128 -7.41 -8.58 -18.04
CA VAL A 128 -7.51 -10.02 -18.32
C VAL A 128 -8.86 -10.58 -17.88
N SER A 129 -9.34 -10.23 -16.69
CA SER A 129 -10.64 -10.67 -16.19
C SER A 129 -11.81 -10.19 -17.07
N ALA A 130 -11.75 -8.94 -17.56
CA ALA A 130 -12.75 -8.39 -18.48
C ALA A 130 -12.77 -9.10 -19.84
N LEU A 131 -11.59 -9.46 -20.36
CA LEU A 131 -11.48 -10.28 -21.57
C LEU A 131 -12.08 -11.66 -21.35
N GLU A 132 -11.73 -12.35 -20.26
CA GLU A 132 -12.27 -13.67 -19.93
C GLU A 132 -13.80 -13.67 -19.83
N LEU A 133 -14.37 -12.65 -19.20
CA LEU A 133 -15.83 -12.50 -19.10
C LEU A 133 -16.47 -12.32 -20.48
N SER A 134 -15.89 -11.44 -21.31
CA SER A 134 -16.37 -11.19 -22.68
C SER A 134 -16.32 -12.46 -23.52
N PHE A 135 -15.28 -13.29 -23.35
CA PHE A 135 -15.17 -14.59 -24.01
C PHE A 135 -16.22 -15.59 -23.53
N ARG A 136 -16.53 -15.65 -22.22
CA ARG A 136 -17.59 -16.52 -21.70
C ARG A 136 -18.95 -16.12 -22.30
N THR A 137 -19.27 -14.84 -22.30
CA THR A 137 -20.51 -14.31 -22.91
C THR A 137 -20.59 -14.66 -24.39
N ALA A 138 -19.52 -14.41 -25.16
CA ALA A 138 -19.49 -14.73 -26.59
C ALA A 138 -19.62 -16.25 -26.87
N LYS A 139 -19.05 -17.10 -26.00
CA LYS A 139 -19.16 -18.55 -26.10
C LYS A 139 -20.58 -19.03 -25.81
N ASP A 140 -21.26 -18.43 -24.84
CA ASP A 140 -22.63 -18.77 -24.50
C ASP A 140 -23.60 -18.31 -25.61
N ASP A 141 -23.40 -17.11 -26.15
CA ASP A 141 -24.15 -16.62 -27.33
C ASP A 141 -23.96 -17.52 -28.57
N TYR A 142 -22.73 -18.02 -28.79
CA TYR A 142 -22.44 -18.94 -29.89
C TYR A 142 -23.18 -20.28 -29.72
N LYS A 143 -23.19 -20.85 -28.50
CA LYS A 143 -23.95 -22.08 -28.21
C LYS A 143 -25.44 -21.89 -28.46
N HIS A 144 -26.01 -20.76 -28.05
CA HIS A 144 -27.44 -20.46 -28.24
C HIS A 144 -27.82 -20.20 -29.70
N THR A 145 -26.89 -19.70 -30.53
CA THR A 145 -27.14 -19.39 -31.95
C THR A 145 -26.86 -20.57 -32.89
N SER A 146 -25.96 -21.49 -32.53
CA SER A 146 -25.61 -22.67 -33.35
C SER A 146 -26.74 -23.68 -33.58
N GLY A 147 -27.86 -23.59 -32.83
CA GLY A 147 -29.06 -24.42 -33.02
C GLY A 147 -30.05 -23.92 -34.08
N ARG A 148 -29.87 -22.70 -34.62
CA ARG A 148 -30.77 -22.13 -35.63
C ARG A 148 -30.03 -21.90 -36.95
N LYS A 149 -30.26 -22.77 -37.94
CA LYS A 149 -29.91 -22.52 -39.34
C LYS A 149 -30.64 -21.26 -39.84
N LYS A 150 -30.01 -20.09 -39.76
CA LYS A 150 -30.42 -18.89 -40.51
C LYS A 150 -29.20 -18.17 -41.06
N HIS A 151 -29.32 -17.72 -42.30
CA HIS A 151 -28.37 -16.89 -43.04
C HIS A 151 -27.90 -15.69 -42.19
N SER A 152 -26.69 -15.75 -41.65
CA SER A 152 -26.04 -14.59 -41.03
C SER A 152 -25.19 -13.85 -42.06
N SER A 153 -25.36 -12.52 -42.07
CA SER A 153 -24.60 -11.58 -42.90
C SER A 153 -23.12 -11.63 -42.53
N SER A 154 -22.26 -11.34 -43.52
CA SER A 154 -20.80 -11.45 -43.45
C SER A 154 -20.14 -10.76 -42.25
N ARG A 155 -20.78 -9.73 -41.68
CA ARG A 155 -20.22 -8.89 -40.61
C ARG A 155 -20.13 -9.57 -39.23
N GLY A 156 -20.93 -10.62 -38.98
CA GLY A 156 -20.90 -11.38 -37.72
C GLY A 156 -19.84 -12.49 -37.66
N LYS A 157 -19.23 -12.85 -38.79
CA LYS A 157 -18.24 -13.94 -38.88
C LYS A 157 -16.80 -13.49 -38.55
N ASP A 158 -16.53 -12.19 -38.57
CA ASP A 158 -15.18 -11.66 -38.39
C ASP A 158 -14.80 -11.47 -36.91
N LEU A 159 -15.76 -11.28 -36.01
CA LEU A 159 -15.52 -11.16 -34.56
C LEU A 159 -15.39 -12.52 -33.84
N ALA A 160 -15.96 -13.60 -34.41
CA ALA A 160 -15.94 -14.94 -33.82
C ALA A 160 -14.71 -15.78 -34.22
N ARG A 161 -13.70 -15.17 -34.84
CA ARG A 161 -12.57 -15.89 -35.48
C ARG A 161 -11.20 -15.55 -34.91
N MET A 162 -11.12 -14.99 -33.70
CA MET A 162 -9.86 -14.94 -32.96
C MET A 162 -9.52 -16.37 -32.52
N ARG A 163 -8.45 -16.94 -33.09
CA ARG A 163 -7.99 -18.29 -32.75
C ARG A 163 -7.19 -18.22 -31.45
N MET A 164 -7.09 -19.32 -30.71
CA MET A 164 -6.23 -19.41 -29.52
C MET A 164 -4.78 -19.02 -29.83
N ASP A 165 -4.33 -19.23 -31.08
CA ASP A 165 -3.03 -18.79 -31.57
C ASP A 165 -2.87 -17.27 -31.59
N ASP A 166 -3.92 -16.50 -31.85
CA ASP A 166 -3.88 -15.03 -31.85
C ASP A 166 -3.77 -14.46 -30.42
N ILE A 167 -4.33 -15.18 -29.44
CA ILE A 167 -4.30 -14.83 -28.01
C ILE A 167 -2.95 -15.24 -27.40
N ALA A 168 -2.45 -16.43 -27.72
CA ALA A 168 -1.10 -16.87 -27.35
C ALA A 168 -0.03 -15.96 -27.98
N MET A 169 -0.26 -15.49 -29.20
CA MET A 169 0.57 -14.48 -29.85
C MET A 169 0.52 -13.15 -29.10
N LEU A 170 -0.65 -12.63 -28.71
CA LEU A 170 -0.78 -11.40 -27.92
C LEU A 170 -0.14 -11.50 -26.53
N TYR A 171 -0.28 -12.64 -25.85
CA TYR A 171 0.36 -12.88 -24.56
C TYR A 171 1.89 -12.95 -24.72
N SER A 172 2.38 -13.64 -25.77
CA SER A 172 3.80 -13.66 -26.11
C SER A 172 4.30 -12.26 -26.49
N GLU A 173 3.54 -11.47 -27.26
CA GLU A 173 3.90 -10.11 -27.69
C GLU A 173 4.02 -9.15 -26.49
N LEU A 174 3.20 -9.34 -25.45
CA LEU A 174 3.22 -8.51 -24.24
C LEU A 174 4.36 -8.91 -23.31
N SER A 175 4.55 -10.22 -23.05
CA SER A 175 5.70 -10.74 -22.30
C SER A 175 7.04 -10.44 -23.00
N PHE A 176 7.05 -10.47 -24.34
CA PHE A 176 8.21 -10.14 -25.18
C PHE A 176 8.49 -8.63 -25.21
N SER A 177 7.46 -7.78 -25.15
CA SER A 177 7.62 -6.33 -25.01
C SER A 177 8.25 -5.95 -23.67
N VAL A 178 7.82 -6.59 -22.57
CA VAL A 178 8.42 -6.41 -21.24
C VAL A 178 9.87 -6.92 -21.19
N GLY A 179 10.16 -8.05 -21.86
CA GLY A 179 11.52 -8.59 -21.99
C GLY A 179 12.47 -7.75 -22.88
N PHE A 180 11.97 -7.03 -23.88
CA PHE A 180 12.80 -6.23 -24.80
C PHE A 180 13.27 -4.91 -24.20
N TYR A 181 12.58 -4.37 -23.19
CA TYR A 181 13.05 -3.19 -22.46
C TYR A 181 14.30 -3.46 -21.60
N ALA A 182 14.66 -4.73 -21.38
CA ALA A 182 15.82 -5.14 -20.60
C ALA A 182 17.13 -5.31 -21.41
N PHE A 183 17.13 -5.25 -22.76
CA PHE A 183 18.34 -5.55 -23.55
C PHE A 183 18.58 -4.60 -24.75
N PRO A 184 19.49 -3.61 -24.62
CA PRO A 184 19.72 -2.53 -25.62
C PRO A 184 20.29 -2.94 -26.99
N LYS A 185 20.76 -4.19 -27.13
CA LYS A 185 21.61 -4.64 -28.25
C LYS A 185 20.88 -4.92 -29.58
N TYR A 186 19.55 -4.80 -29.63
CA TYR A 186 18.74 -5.16 -30.82
C TYR A 186 18.05 -3.94 -31.50
N LYS A 187 18.82 -2.87 -31.75
CA LYS A 187 18.32 -1.57 -32.26
C LYS A 187 17.60 -1.63 -33.62
N HIS A 188 17.98 -2.57 -34.50
CA HIS A 188 17.40 -2.71 -35.85
C HIS A 188 16.06 -3.45 -35.87
N LEU A 189 15.89 -4.48 -35.01
CA LEU A 189 14.61 -5.19 -34.83
C LEU A 189 13.55 -4.26 -34.19
N ARG A 190 13.98 -3.36 -33.28
CA ARG A 190 13.13 -2.31 -32.70
C ARG A 190 12.49 -1.40 -33.76
N ARG A 191 13.27 -0.95 -34.75
CA ARG A 191 12.78 -0.04 -35.81
C ARG A 191 11.81 -0.73 -36.78
N PHE A 192 12.06 -2.01 -37.09
CA PHE A 192 11.16 -2.83 -37.89
C PHE A 192 9.82 -3.11 -37.18
N TRP A 193 9.88 -3.46 -35.88
CA TRP A 193 8.70 -3.71 -35.06
C TRP A 193 7.85 -2.45 -34.85
N LEU A 194 8.47 -1.32 -34.49
CA LEU A 194 7.79 -0.03 -34.33
C LEU A 194 7.08 0.42 -35.63
N ASN A 195 7.72 0.27 -36.79
CA ASN A 195 7.11 0.65 -38.06
C ASN A 195 5.94 -0.26 -38.47
N ARG A 196 5.97 -1.54 -38.10
CA ARG A 196 4.89 -2.50 -38.39
C ARG A 196 3.68 -2.29 -37.47
N HIS A 197 3.91 -1.99 -36.18
CA HIS A 197 2.84 -1.74 -35.23
C HIS A 197 2.29 -0.31 -35.27
N ALA A 198 3.09 0.71 -35.62
CA ALA A 198 2.59 2.08 -35.78
C ALA A 198 1.45 2.16 -36.80
N LYS A 199 1.52 1.39 -37.90
CA LYS A 199 0.44 1.30 -38.91
C LYS A 199 -0.81 0.55 -38.43
N LYS A 200 -0.67 -0.39 -37.47
CA LYS A 200 -1.79 -1.15 -36.88
C LYS A 200 -2.46 -0.36 -35.75
N VAL A 201 -1.66 0.28 -34.89
CA VAL A 201 -2.11 1.23 -33.86
C VAL A 201 -2.76 2.46 -34.49
N GLN A 202 -2.32 2.95 -35.66
CA GLN A 202 -3.06 4.01 -36.39
C GLN A 202 -4.45 3.59 -36.87
N ARG A 203 -4.68 2.30 -37.16
CA ARG A 203 -5.98 1.79 -37.64
C ARG A 203 -6.93 1.37 -36.53
N GLU A 204 -6.41 0.95 -35.37
CA GLU A 204 -7.19 0.44 -34.23
C GLU A 204 -7.15 1.37 -33.00
N GLY A 205 -6.34 2.43 -33.03
CA GLY A 205 -5.85 3.15 -31.85
C GLY A 205 -6.85 4.07 -31.17
N THR A 206 -7.85 4.63 -31.86
CA THR A 206 -8.73 5.64 -31.25
C THR A 206 -9.60 5.09 -30.12
N GLY A 207 -9.93 3.79 -30.14
CA GLY A 207 -10.66 3.13 -29.05
C GLY A 207 -9.76 2.71 -27.88
N LYS A 208 -8.54 2.25 -28.16
CA LYS A 208 -7.58 1.79 -27.14
C LYS A 208 -6.95 2.95 -26.36
N TRP A 209 -6.69 4.08 -27.01
CA TRP A 209 -6.18 5.28 -26.32
C TRP A 209 -7.21 5.85 -25.34
N LYS A 210 -8.50 5.88 -25.69
CA LYS A 210 -9.57 6.29 -24.76
C LYS A 210 -9.70 5.38 -23.54
N ALA A 211 -9.40 4.09 -23.67
CA ALA A 211 -9.39 3.16 -22.55
C ALA A 211 -8.19 3.43 -21.61
N LEU A 212 -7.01 3.73 -22.16
CA LEU A 212 -5.83 4.12 -21.37
C LEU A 212 -6.00 5.48 -20.69
N GLU A 213 -6.54 6.49 -21.39
CA GLU A 213 -6.90 7.79 -20.79
C GLU A 213 -7.91 7.62 -19.65
N GLY A 214 -8.88 6.72 -19.79
CA GLY A 214 -9.81 6.38 -18.72
C GLY A 214 -9.14 5.72 -17.52
N ILE A 215 -8.16 4.84 -17.74
CA ILE A 215 -7.37 4.21 -16.66
C ILE A 215 -6.50 5.27 -15.95
N GLU A 216 -5.81 6.11 -16.70
CA GLU A 216 -4.94 7.17 -16.15
C GLU A 216 -5.75 8.21 -15.35
N SER A 217 -6.90 8.65 -15.86
CA SER A 217 -7.84 9.51 -15.11
C SER A 217 -8.29 8.82 -13.83
N THR A 218 -8.61 7.53 -13.88
CA THR A 218 -9.02 6.77 -12.69
C THR A 218 -7.87 6.65 -11.67
N ILE A 219 -6.65 6.40 -12.11
CA ILE A 219 -5.45 6.35 -11.23
C ILE A 219 -5.22 7.71 -10.59
N ASN A 220 -5.25 8.79 -11.37
CA ASN A 220 -5.02 10.15 -10.87
C ASN A 220 -6.12 10.59 -9.89
N GLU A 221 -7.39 10.33 -10.20
CA GLU A 221 -8.52 10.57 -9.29
C GLU A 221 -8.38 9.77 -7.99
N THR A 222 -7.96 8.50 -8.09
CA THR A 222 -7.72 7.65 -6.92
C THR A 222 -6.58 8.22 -6.07
N SER A 223 -5.46 8.59 -6.69
CA SER A 223 -4.30 9.17 -6.00
C SER A 223 -4.66 10.47 -5.29
N ALA A 224 -5.42 11.36 -5.96
CA ALA A 224 -5.87 12.62 -5.36
C ALA A 224 -6.86 12.37 -4.20
N ALA A 225 -7.78 11.42 -4.34
CA ALA A 225 -8.71 11.04 -3.28
C ALA A 225 -7.98 10.43 -2.07
N VAL A 226 -7.04 9.52 -2.31
CA VAL A 226 -6.18 8.91 -1.27
C VAL A 226 -5.45 10.00 -0.50
N GLN A 227 -4.73 10.87 -1.22
CA GLN A 227 -3.97 11.96 -0.60
C GLN A 227 -4.90 12.88 0.18
N TYR A 228 -6.03 13.29 -0.39
CA TYR A 228 -6.99 14.15 0.29
C TYR A 228 -7.52 13.52 1.58
N TRP A 229 -8.05 12.29 1.53
CA TRP A 229 -8.70 11.68 2.69
C TRP A 229 -7.74 11.28 3.79
N ASN A 230 -6.54 10.83 3.45
CA ASN A 230 -5.52 10.47 4.44
C ASN A 230 -4.92 11.71 5.13
N THR A 231 -4.81 12.84 4.44
CA THR A 231 -4.24 14.08 5.00
C THR A 231 -5.28 15.07 5.54
N LYS A 232 -6.58 14.89 5.22
CA LYS A 232 -7.67 15.77 5.66
C LYS A 232 -7.73 15.93 7.18
N LYS A 233 -7.32 14.90 7.91
CA LYS A 233 -7.19 14.94 9.37
C LYS A 233 -5.73 14.62 9.72
N PRO A 234 -5.18 15.22 10.79
CA PRO A 234 -3.83 14.95 11.20
C PRO A 234 -3.69 13.50 11.67
N GLU A 235 -2.82 12.76 10.98
CA GLU A 235 -2.46 11.40 11.35
C GLU A 235 -1.72 11.37 12.70
N ARG A 236 -1.99 10.34 13.51
CA ARG A 236 -1.32 10.09 14.79
C ARG A 236 -1.16 8.60 15.03
N THR A 237 -0.16 8.26 15.82
CA THR A 237 -0.08 6.96 16.47
C THR A 237 -0.94 6.97 17.73
N ILE A 238 -1.92 6.07 17.78
CA ILE A 238 -2.88 5.96 18.87
C ILE A 238 -2.72 4.60 19.52
N PHE A 239 -2.38 4.60 20.81
CA PHE A 239 -2.34 3.37 21.61
C PHE A 239 -3.56 3.30 22.52
N TYR A 240 -4.24 2.16 22.48
CA TYR A 240 -5.43 1.89 23.29
C TYR A 240 -5.20 0.64 24.15
N GLU A 241 -5.71 0.65 25.39
CA GLU A 241 -5.58 -0.47 26.33
C GLU A 241 -6.61 -1.58 26.06
N GLY A 242 -6.83 -1.92 24.79
CA GLY A 242 -7.81 -2.92 24.36
C GLY A 242 -7.35 -4.36 24.52
N ARG A 243 -6.10 -4.64 24.93
CA ARG A 243 -5.62 -6.02 25.11
C ARG A 243 -5.42 -6.34 26.58
N ALA A 244 -5.67 -7.60 26.94
CA ALA A 244 -5.33 -8.16 28.25
C ALA A 244 -4.32 -9.31 28.10
N LEU A 245 -3.37 -9.39 29.03
CA LEU A 245 -2.50 -10.55 29.21
C LEU A 245 -3.25 -11.65 29.99
N PRO A 246 -2.79 -12.92 29.96
CA PRO A 246 -3.43 -14.02 30.71
C PRO A 246 -3.59 -13.79 32.21
N ASN A 247 -2.81 -12.87 32.80
CA ASN A 247 -2.92 -12.46 34.20
C ASN A 247 -3.91 -11.30 34.43
N GLY A 248 -4.71 -10.93 33.42
CA GLY A 248 -5.66 -9.81 33.46
C GLY A 248 -5.03 -8.43 33.31
N LYS A 249 -3.70 -8.31 33.21
CA LYS A 249 -3.05 -7.01 33.02
C LYS A 249 -3.35 -6.46 31.64
N ARG A 250 -3.97 -5.29 31.57
CA ARG A 250 -4.18 -4.57 30.31
C ARG A 250 -2.86 -4.06 29.74
N ILE A 251 -2.73 -4.11 28.41
CA ILE A 251 -1.60 -3.58 27.66
C ILE A 251 -2.10 -2.65 26.57
N SER A 252 -1.33 -1.60 26.32
CA SER A 252 -1.60 -0.63 25.27
C SER A 252 -1.03 -1.14 23.95
N ALA A 253 -1.83 -1.15 22.90
CA ALA A 253 -1.44 -1.53 21.54
C ALA A 253 -1.84 -0.46 20.54
N ASP A 254 -1.08 -0.32 19.45
CA ASP A 254 -1.45 0.56 18.34
C ASP A 254 -2.76 0.07 17.73
N VAL A 255 -3.78 0.93 17.67
CA VAL A 255 -5.12 0.58 17.19
C VAL A 255 -5.13 0.02 15.76
N ARG A 256 -4.14 0.37 14.95
CA ARG A 256 -4.03 -0.12 13.57
C ARG A 256 -3.78 -1.63 13.50
N LEU A 257 -3.19 -2.22 14.55
CA LEU A 257 -2.87 -3.64 14.61
C LEU A 257 -4.12 -4.54 14.63
N PHE A 258 -5.27 -4.01 15.06
CA PHE A 258 -6.51 -4.78 15.14
C PHE A 258 -7.19 -4.97 13.79
N VAL A 259 -6.86 -4.14 12.79
CA VAL A 259 -7.35 -4.30 11.42
C VAL A 259 -6.35 -5.15 10.64
N THR A 260 -6.69 -6.41 10.42
CA THR A 260 -5.80 -7.43 9.84
C THR A 260 -6.36 -7.95 8.50
N PRO A 261 -6.29 -7.16 7.42
CA PRO A 261 -6.88 -7.54 6.14
C PRO A 261 -6.25 -8.79 5.51
N ASN A 262 -5.02 -9.13 5.90
CA ASN A 262 -4.29 -10.31 5.42
C ASN A 262 -4.41 -11.52 6.37
N ASP A 263 -5.35 -11.47 7.32
CA ASP A 263 -5.65 -12.62 8.17
C ASP A 263 -6.11 -13.83 7.33
N GLY A 264 -5.63 -15.03 7.68
CA GLY A 264 -5.91 -16.24 6.92
C GLY A 264 -7.40 -16.58 6.82
N TYR A 265 -8.15 -16.43 7.92
CA TYR A 265 -9.59 -16.69 7.92
C TYR A 265 -10.35 -15.67 7.07
N ILE A 266 -9.91 -14.41 7.10
CA ILE A 266 -10.49 -13.34 6.29
C ILE A 266 -10.24 -13.61 4.81
N GLN A 267 -9.01 -13.95 4.42
CA GLN A 267 -8.65 -14.25 3.03
C GLN A 267 -9.36 -15.49 2.50
N GLU A 268 -9.40 -16.58 3.28
CA GLU A 268 -10.15 -17.80 2.92
C GLU A 268 -11.62 -17.49 2.69
N ALA A 269 -12.27 -16.76 3.60
CA ALA A 269 -13.67 -16.36 3.43
C ALA A 269 -13.88 -15.47 2.20
N ILE A 270 -12.96 -14.55 1.90
CA ILE A 270 -13.05 -13.69 0.72
C ILE A 270 -12.96 -14.49 -0.59
N ASP A 271 -12.14 -15.53 -0.61
CA ASP A 271 -11.90 -16.37 -1.79
C ASP A 271 -12.97 -17.43 -2.01
N ASP A 272 -13.39 -18.10 -0.93
CA ASP A 272 -14.24 -19.28 -1.01
C ASP A 272 -15.72 -18.95 -0.83
N GLU A 273 -16.05 -17.94 -0.02
CA GLU A 273 -17.44 -17.62 0.27
C GLU A 273 -18.10 -16.74 -0.79
N LYS A 274 -19.40 -16.96 -0.91
CA LYS A 274 -20.28 -16.23 -1.83
C LYS A 274 -21.45 -15.64 -1.06
N ASP A 275 -21.96 -14.52 -1.57
CA ASP A 275 -23.21 -13.99 -1.07
C ASP A 275 -24.40 -14.88 -1.44
N SER A 276 -25.60 -14.53 -0.98
CA SER A 276 -26.84 -15.27 -1.28
C SER A 276 -27.15 -15.37 -2.78
N ASN A 277 -26.52 -14.54 -3.62
CA ASN A 277 -26.66 -14.54 -5.08
C ASN A 277 -25.48 -15.24 -5.77
N GLY A 278 -24.61 -15.93 -5.03
CA GLY A 278 -23.45 -16.63 -5.59
C GLY A 278 -22.31 -15.72 -6.05
N ARG A 279 -22.30 -14.45 -5.66
CA ARG A 279 -21.22 -13.50 -6.01
C ARG A 279 -20.07 -13.63 -5.01
N PRO A 280 -18.80 -13.65 -5.47
CA PRO A 280 -17.64 -13.68 -4.58
C PRO A 280 -17.58 -12.40 -3.75
N LEU A 281 -16.94 -12.44 -2.58
CA LEU A 281 -16.83 -11.27 -1.70
C LEU A 281 -15.88 -10.19 -2.25
N ARG A 282 -14.88 -10.57 -3.06
CA ARG A 282 -13.93 -9.65 -3.69
C ARG A 282 -14.60 -8.45 -4.38
N VAL A 283 -14.04 -7.27 -4.15
CA VAL A 283 -14.41 -6.00 -4.78
C VAL A 283 -13.89 -5.99 -6.21
N ARG A 284 -14.75 -5.67 -7.17
CA ARG A 284 -14.37 -5.65 -8.59
C ARG A 284 -13.86 -4.30 -9.06
N THR A 285 -14.46 -3.24 -8.53
CA THR A 285 -14.14 -1.86 -8.92
C THR A 285 -13.93 -1.03 -7.66
N PRO A 286 -12.69 -0.88 -7.17
CA PRO A 286 -12.41 -0.20 -5.90
C PRO A 286 -13.00 1.21 -5.76
N ASN A 287 -13.21 1.92 -6.88
CA ASN A 287 -13.80 3.26 -6.92
C ASN A 287 -15.33 3.27 -7.07
N ARG A 288 -15.94 2.10 -7.30
CA ARG A 288 -17.39 1.90 -7.45
C ARG A 288 -17.81 0.61 -6.77
N CYS A 289 -17.74 0.59 -5.44
CA CYS A 289 -17.86 -0.61 -4.64
C CYS A 289 -18.97 -0.55 -3.58
N ASN A 290 -19.92 0.40 -3.65
CA ASN A 290 -21.03 0.47 -2.70
C ASN A 290 -21.80 -0.86 -2.57
N ASP A 291 -22.09 -1.52 -3.69
CA ASP A 291 -22.77 -2.82 -3.71
C ASP A 291 -21.92 -3.93 -3.07
N ASP A 292 -20.60 -3.90 -3.33
CA ASP A 292 -19.65 -4.87 -2.76
C ASP A 292 -19.50 -4.66 -1.24
N ILE A 293 -19.44 -3.40 -0.78
CA ILE A 293 -19.42 -3.03 0.64
C ILE A 293 -20.64 -3.61 1.36
N MET A 294 -21.85 -3.39 0.84
CA MET A 294 -23.08 -3.88 1.48
C MET A 294 -23.17 -5.41 1.48
N LYS A 295 -22.65 -6.04 0.43
CA LYS A 295 -22.54 -7.51 0.34
C LYS A 295 -21.60 -8.05 1.42
N ILE A 296 -20.43 -7.46 1.60
CA ILE A 296 -19.46 -7.83 2.64
C ILE A 296 -20.07 -7.60 4.03
N TYR A 297 -20.68 -6.44 4.26
CA TYR A 297 -21.35 -6.08 5.51
C TYR A 297 -22.43 -7.08 5.93
N ARG A 298 -23.21 -7.62 4.99
CA ARG A 298 -24.17 -8.71 5.28
C ARG A 298 -23.48 -10.01 5.64
N HIS A 299 -22.40 -10.33 4.96
CA HIS A 299 -21.67 -11.57 5.18
C HIS A 299 -21.06 -11.61 6.59
N THR A 300 -20.45 -10.51 7.06
CA THR A 300 -19.85 -10.45 8.41
C THR A 300 -20.87 -10.54 9.54
N ARG A 301 -22.17 -10.32 9.29
CA ARG A 301 -23.24 -10.48 10.29
C ARG A 301 -23.70 -11.91 10.50
N LYS A 302 -23.28 -12.89 9.68
CA LYS A 302 -23.84 -14.25 9.72
C LYS A 302 -23.31 -15.11 10.86
N TYR A 303 -22.14 -14.79 11.40
CA TYR A 303 -21.32 -15.71 12.18
C TYR A 303 -21.08 -15.27 13.62
N PHE A 304 -21.84 -14.28 14.08
CA PHE A 304 -21.49 -13.54 15.28
C PHE A 304 -22.70 -13.32 16.19
N GLU A 305 -22.48 -13.61 17.47
CA GLU A 305 -23.35 -13.24 18.57
C GLU A 305 -22.73 -12.08 19.35
N TYR A 306 -23.53 -11.06 19.66
CA TYR A 306 -23.05 -9.94 20.47
C TYR A 306 -22.94 -10.37 21.93
N GLY A 307 -21.84 -10.05 22.59
CA GLY A 307 -21.74 -10.06 24.05
C GLY A 307 -20.55 -9.29 24.56
N ASP A 308 -20.56 -9.01 25.86
CA ASP A 308 -19.52 -8.17 26.47
C ASP A 308 -18.24 -8.94 26.81
N ASP A 309 -17.13 -8.21 26.92
CA ASP A 309 -15.82 -8.76 27.24
C ASP A 309 -15.76 -9.44 28.61
N GLN A 310 -16.61 -9.01 29.54
CA GLN A 310 -16.65 -9.58 30.86
C GLN A 310 -17.21 -11.01 30.83
N GLU A 311 -18.19 -11.27 29.97
CA GLU A 311 -18.73 -12.60 29.68
C GLU A 311 -17.78 -13.45 28.83
N ILE A 312 -17.08 -12.86 27.86
CA ILE A 312 -16.27 -13.59 26.87
C ILE A 312 -14.87 -13.91 27.41
N ALA A 313 -14.19 -12.92 27.95
CA ALA A 313 -12.77 -12.97 28.33
C ALA A 313 -12.55 -12.79 29.84
N GLY A 314 -13.60 -12.49 30.62
CA GLY A 314 -13.49 -12.29 32.06
C GLY A 314 -12.84 -10.97 32.46
N VAL A 315 -12.68 -10.04 31.52
CA VAL A 315 -12.06 -8.72 31.73
C VAL A 315 -12.97 -7.60 31.23
N PRO A 316 -12.86 -6.37 31.76
CA PRO A 316 -13.77 -5.29 31.38
C PRO A 316 -13.63 -4.78 29.95
N GLU A 317 -12.48 -5.02 29.30
CA GLU A 317 -12.21 -4.59 27.93
C GLU A 317 -11.17 -5.50 27.26
N TYR A 318 -11.50 -6.08 26.10
CA TYR A 318 -10.68 -7.04 25.36
C TYR A 318 -11.00 -7.10 23.87
N TRP A 319 -10.38 -6.19 23.11
CA TRP A 319 -10.46 -6.11 21.66
C TRP A 319 -9.83 -7.36 21.02
N LEU A 320 -10.66 -8.19 20.42
CA LEU A 320 -10.33 -9.38 19.67
C LEU A 320 -9.74 -9.01 18.30
N PHE A 321 -8.75 -9.79 17.87
CA PHE A 321 -8.37 -9.84 16.46
C PHE A 321 -9.45 -10.60 15.68
N PRO A 322 -9.60 -10.35 14.37
CA PRO A 322 -10.59 -11.05 13.54
C PRO A 322 -10.54 -12.58 13.65
N PHE A 323 -9.36 -13.21 13.68
CA PHE A 323 -9.28 -14.66 13.88
C PHE A 323 -9.75 -15.12 15.26
N GLU A 324 -9.56 -14.32 16.32
CA GLU A 324 -10.04 -14.63 17.66
C GLU A 324 -11.57 -14.55 17.69
N LEU A 325 -12.13 -13.48 17.12
CA LEU A 325 -13.58 -13.30 17.00
C LEU A 325 -14.25 -14.45 16.24
N ARG A 326 -13.63 -14.90 15.15
CA ARG A 326 -14.12 -16.05 14.36
C ARG A 326 -14.05 -17.35 15.14
N ALA A 327 -13.04 -17.53 15.98
CA ALA A 327 -12.89 -18.72 16.81
C ALA A 327 -13.88 -18.74 17.99
N THR A 328 -14.18 -17.59 18.59
CA THR A 328 -15.14 -17.47 19.70
C THR A 328 -16.59 -17.47 19.20
N GLY A 329 -16.84 -16.92 18.01
CA GLY A 329 -18.19 -16.67 17.48
C GLY A 329 -18.96 -15.59 18.26
N LYS A 330 -18.30 -14.94 19.22
CA LYS A 330 -18.88 -13.98 20.15
C LYS A 330 -17.88 -12.87 20.44
N GLY A 331 -18.36 -11.63 20.50
CA GLY A 331 -17.57 -10.41 20.71
C GLY A 331 -18.49 -9.21 20.86
N ASP A 332 -17.91 -8.03 20.90
CA ASP A 332 -18.64 -6.79 21.17
C ASP A 332 -18.56 -5.77 20.02
N CYS A 333 -18.72 -4.48 20.31
CA CYS A 333 -18.73 -3.41 19.32
C CYS A 333 -17.41 -3.23 18.56
N ASP A 334 -16.26 -3.36 19.22
CA ASP A 334 -14.97 -3.09 18.61
C ASP A 334 -14.40 -4.30 17.89
N ASP A 335 -14.60 -5.50 18.43
CA ASP A 335 -14.27 -6.77 17.77
C ASP A 335 -14.85 -6.81 16.35
N TRP A 336 -16.14 -6.51 16.24
CA TRP A 336 -16.83 -6.57 14.97
C TRP A 336 -16.45 -5.43 14.04
N ALA A 337 -16.19 -4.23 14.58
CA ALA A 337 -15.71 -3.13 13.78
C ALA A 337 -14.33 -3.44 13.16
N ASN A 338 -13.45 -4.10 13.93
CA ASN A 338 -12.14 -4.58 13.49
C ASN A 338 -12.25 -5.66 12.41
N GLU A 339 -13.11 -6.66 12.63
CA GLU A 339 -13.39 -7.70 11.64
C GLU A 339 -13.96 -7.11 10.35
N LEU A 340 -14.99 -6.27 10.42
CA LEU A 340 -15.62 -5.66 9.26
C LEU A 340 -14.63 -4.80 8.46
N ALA A 341 -13.83 -3.97 9.13
CA ALA A 341 -12.80 -3.19 8.46
C ALA A 341 -11.78 -4.09 7.75
N SER A 342 -11.36 -5.19 8.40
CA SER A 342 -10.43 -6.17 7.84
C SER A 342 -11.01 -6.85 6.60
N TYR A 343 -12.28 -7.26 6.63
CA TYR A 343 -12.99 -7.82 5.48
C TYR A 343 -13.09 -6.83 4.32
N LEU A 344 -13.51 -5.58 4.59
CA LEU A 344 -13.68 -4.58 3.56
C LEU A 344 -12.35 -4.32 2.85
N ILE A 345 -11.29 -4.10 3.61
CA ILE A 345 -9.95 -3.83 3.07
C ILE A 345 -9.38 -5.05 2.37
N GLY A 346 -9.43 -6.22 3.01
CA GLY A 346 -8.94 -7.48 2.44
C GLY A 346 -9.66 -7.86 1.14
N ALA A 347 -10.95 -7.50 1.01
CA ALA A 347 -11.73 -7.73 -0.21
C ALA A 347 -11.40 -6.73 -1.34
N GLY A 348 -10.64 -5.67 -1.07
CA GLY A 348 -10.21 -4.67 -2.06
C GLY A 348 -10.93 -3.33 -1.98
N VAL A 349 -11.65 -3.02 -0.89
CA VAL A 349 -12.09 -1.64 -0.64
C VAL A 349 -10.86 -0.81 -0.27
N PRO A 350 -10.60 0.33 -0.93
CA PRO A 350 -9.43 1.16 -0.61
C PRO A 350 -9.39 1.61 0.85
N ASN A 351 -8.21 1.55 1.48
CA ASN A 351 -8.01 1.90 2.89
C ASN A 351 -8.56 3.28 3.26
N TYR A 352 -8.34 4.28 2.42
CA TYR A 352 -8.81 5.66 2.66
C TYR A 352 -10.36 5.78 2.69
N ARG A 353 -11.09 4.76 2.21
CA ARG A 353 -12.55 4.68 2.24
C ARG A 353 -13.10 3.94 3.46
N VAL A 354 -12.26 3.32 4.30
CA VAL A 354 -12.69 2.54 5.46
C VAL A 354 -12.13 3.17 6.72
N ARG A 355 -12.97 3.38 7.73
CA ARG A 355 -12.55 3.86 9.04
C ARG A 355 -13.30 3.13 10.13
N VAL A 356 -12.57 2.46 11.02
CA VAL A 356 -13.09 2.19 12.36
C VAL A 356 -13.13 3.52 13.10
N VAL A 357 -14.23 3.84 13.76
CA VAL A 357 -14.46 5.09 14.48
C VAL A 357 -14.91 4.75 15.89
N CYS A 358 -14.12 5.19 16.86
CA CYS A 358 -14.39 5.00 18.28
C CYS A 358 -14.80 6.33 18.91
N GLY A 359 -15.81 6.30 19.76
CA GLY A 359 -16.35 7.51 20.34
C GLY A 359 -17.54 7.28 21.25
N LYS A 360 -18.21 8.37 21.60
CA LYS A 360 -19.50 8.33 22.25
C LYS A 360 -20.61 8.33 21.21
N THR A 361 -21.53 7.37 21.30
CA THR A 361 -22.76 7.39 20.49
C THR A 361 -23.60 8.62 20.80
N ARG A 362 -24.52 8.96 19.90
CA ARG A 362 -25.52 9.99 20.17
C ARG A 362 -26.47 9.61 21.31
N SER A 363 -26.59 8.33 21.65
CA SER A 363 -27.30 7.84 22.84
C SER A 363 -26.48 7.90 24.14
N GLY A 364 -25.18 8.16 24.06
CA GLY A 364 -24.32 8.44 25.22
C GLY A 364 -23.43 7.29 25.72
N GLY A 365 -23.39 6.14 25.04
CA GLY A 365 -22.48 5.04 25.36
C GLY A 365 -21.14 5.15 24.62
N GLY A 366 -20.07 4.58 25.18
CA GLY A 366 -18.85 4.30 24.41
C GLY A 366 -19.16 3.27 23.32
N HIS A 367 -18.61 3.45 22.13
CA HIS A 367 -18.90 2.59 20.98
C HIS A 367 -17.80 2.66 19.93
N SER A 368 -17.56 1.53 19.25
CA SER A 368 -16.68 1.40 18.10
C SER A 368 -17.49 0.91 16.92
N THR A 369 -17.32 1.48 15.73
CA THR A 369 -18.12 1.15 14.55
C THR A 369 -17.35 1.43 13.26
N VAL A 370 -17.86 1.01 12.09
CA VAL A 370 -17.22 1.30 10.80
C VAL A 370 -17.98 2.40 10.06
N TYR A 371 -17.23 3.38 9.58
CA TYR A 371 -17.69 4.34 8.58
C TYR A 371 -17.00 4.07 7.25
N VAL A 372 -17.79 4.07 6.18
CA VAL A 372 -17.30 3.87 4.82
C VAL A 372 -17.59 5.08 3.94
N LEU A 373 -16.62 5.53 3.15
CA LEU A 373 -16.81 6.58 2.17
C LEU A 373 -17.50 6.00 0.95
N GLY A 374 -18.68 6.51 0.58
CA GLY A 374 -19.41 6.05 -0.59
C GLY A 374 -18.76 6.47 -1.91
N ASP A 375 -19.23 5.87 -3.01
CA ASP A 375 -18.70 6.07 -4.37
C ASP A 375 -18.76 7.53 -4.84
N ASN A 376 -19.59 8.37 -4.21
CA ASN A 376 -19.64 9.80 -4.47
C ASN A 376 -18.43 10.58 -3.93
N GLN A 377 -17.50 9.91 -3.22
CA GLN A 377 -16.28 10.46 -2.61
C GLN A 377 -16.55 11.65 -1.67
N LYS A 378 -17.74 11.69 -1.04
CA LYS A 378 -18.20 12.82 -0.22
C LYS A 378 -18.88 12.40 1.07
N THR A 379 -19.68 11.33 1.03
CA THR A 379 -20.52 10.90 2.14
C THR A 379 -19.93 9.71 2.86
N TRP A 380 -19.79 9.82 4.18
CA TRP A 380 -19.44 8.71 5.06
C TRP A 380 -20.72 8.06 5.59
N TYR A 381 -20.89 6.78 5.32
CA TYR A 381 -22.02 5.95 5.73
C TYR A 381 -21.64 5.12 6.94
N HIS A 382 -22.54 5.03 7.92
CA HIS A 382 -22.37 4.28 9.15
C HIS A 382 -22.80 2.82 8.94
N LEU A 383 -21.88 1.91 9.19
CA LEU A 383 -22.08 0.46 9.20
C LEU A 383 -22.01 -0.02 10.67
N ASN A 384 -23.15 -0.03 11.35
CA ASN A 384 -23.21 -0.26 12.80
C ASN A 384 -22.72 -1.66 13.20
N SER A 385 -21.98 -1.76 14.31
CA SER A 385 -21.39 -2.98 14.87
C SER A 385 -22.16 -3.65 16.01
N THR A 386 -23.07 -2.94 16.67
CA THR A 386 -23.72 -3.45 17.90
C THR A 386 -25.18 -3.81 17.76
N THR A 387 -25.93 -3.15 16.87
CA THR A 387 -27.38 -3.31 16.93
C THR A 387 -27.82 -4.65 16.38
N ALA A 388 -28.64 -5.32 17.21
CA ALA A 388 -29.57 -6.41 16.93
C ALA A 388 -30.60 -6.12 15.82
N LEU A 389 -30.37 -5.11 14.98
CA LEU A 389 -30.84 -5.13 13.61
C LEU A 389 -30.12 -6.29 12.91
N HIS A 390 -30.48 -7.54 13.25
CA HIS A 390 -30.18 -8.70 12.43
C HIS A 390 -30.62 -8.43 10.98
N GLU A 391 -31.62 -7.57 10.81
CA GLU A 391 -32.07 -7.03 9.55
C GLU A 391 -31.35 -5.72 9.22
N ILE A 392 -30.41 -5.80 8.28
CA ILE A 392 -29.88 -4.60 7.63
C ILE A 392 -31.05 -3.92 6.90
N PRO A 393 -31.37 -2.65 7.21
CA PRO A 393 -32.64 -2.02 6.81
C PRO A 393 -32.77 -1.82 5.29
N THR A 394 -31.67 -2.00 4.55
CA THR A 394 -31.61 -1.72 3.13
C THR A 394 -30.52 -2.53 2.46
N ASP A 395 -30.71 -2.81 1.16
CA ASP A 395 -29.68 -3.43 0.35
C ASP A 395 -28.64 -2.44 -0.21
N ARG A 396 -28.86 -1.14 -0.03
CA ARG A 396 -28.12 -0.05 -0.67
C ARG A 396 -27.37 0.80 0.33
N LEU A 397 -26.08 1.03 0.08
CA LEU A 397 -25.24 1.83 0.97
C LEU A 397 -25.77 3.26 1.11
N GLU A 398 -26.33 3.84 0.05
CA GLU A 398 -26.79 5.23 0.05
C GLU A 398 -27.99 5.49 0.97
N LEU A 399 -28.68 4.41 1.38
CA LEU A 399 -29.81 4.45 2.29
C LEU A 399 -29.41 4.15 3.74
N MET A 400 -28.15 3.81 3.99
CA MET A 400 -27.62 3.69 5.35
C MET A 400 -27.50 5.06 6.02
N PRO A 401 -27.60 5.13 7.36
CA PRO A 401 -27.34 6.37 8.08
C PRO A 401 -25.96 6.95 7.74
N THR A 402 -25.84 8.27 7.76
CA THR A 402 -24.57 8.94 7.48
C THR A 402 -23.88 9.38 8.76
N SER A 403 -22.59 9.73 8.68
CA SER A 403 -21.86 10.34 9.81
C SER A 403 -22.48 11.65 10.32
N LYS A 404 -23.36 12.28 9.53
CA LYS A 404 -24.07 13.51 9.88
C LYS A 404 -25.52 13.26 10.29
N ASP A 405 -26.00 12.02 10.24
CA ASP A 405 -27.38 11.68 10.59
C ASP A 405 -27.56 11.73 12.11
N VAL A 406 -28.19 12.79 12.60
CA VAL A 406 -28.44 12.99 14.03
C VAL A 406 -29.52 12.05 14.59
N SER A 407 -30.34 11.45 13.73
CA SER A 407 -31.39 10.51 14.12
C SER A 407 -30.84 9.11 14.42
N ASP A 408 -29.66 8.81 13.86
CA ASP A 408 -28.91 7.60 14.15
C ASP A 408 -28.29 7.65 15.54
N ARG A 409 -29.03 7.09 16.50
CA ARG A 409 -28.67 7.02 17.92
C ARG A 409 -27.38 6.25 18.18
N MET A 410 -27.03 5.30 17.32
CA MET A 410 -25.84 4.46 17.45
C MET A 410 -24.63 5.03 16.70
N GLY A 411 -24.85 5.95 15.77
CA GLY A 411 -23.76 6.70 15.17
C GLY A 411 -22.99 7.51 16.22
N ILE A 412 -21.71 7.72 15.94
CA ILE A 412 -20.78 8.41 16.83
C ILE A 412 -21.07 9.91 16.80
N GLY A 413 -21.51 10.46 17.93
CA GLY A 413 -21.76 11.89 18.11
C GLY A 413 -20.50 12.65 18.56
N GLU A 414 -19.66 12.00 19.36
CA GLU A 414 -18.38 12.53 19.84
C GLU A 414 -17.26 11.55 19.49
N VAL A 415 -16.52 11.84 18.42
CA VAL A 415 -15.43 10.98 17.94
C VAL A 415 -14.22 11.15 18.86
N TRP A 416 -13.71 10.06 19.41
CA TRP A 416 -12.44 10.05 20.14
C TRP A 416 -11.27 9.91 19.16
N PHE A 417 -11.37 8.92 18.28
CA PHE A 417 -10.40 8.66 17.21
C PHE A 417 -11.00 7.78 16.11
N SER A 418 -10.28 7.64 15.01
CA SER A 418 -10.62 6.74 13.91
C SER A 418 -9.36 6.15 13.28
N TYR A 419 -9.44 4.98 12.67
CA TYR A 419 -8.28 4.31 12.09
C TYR A 419 -8.65 3.30 11.00
N ASN A 420 -7.65 2.87 10.25
CA ASN A 420 -7.64 1.64 9.45
C ASN A 420 -6.32 0.89 9.72
N ASN A 421 -5.90 -0.02 8.85
CA ASN A 421 -4.65 -0.78 9.02
C ASN A 421 -3.37 0.05 8.77
N GLU A 422 -3.46 1.20 8.10
CA GLU A 422 -2.31 2.03 7.71
C GLU A 422 -2.19 3.31 8.55
N HIS A 423 -3.33 3.97 8.76
CA HIS A 423 -3.43 5.30 9.31
C HIS A 423 -4.37 5.34 10.51
N ALA A 424 -4.05 6.21 11.45
CA ALA A 424 -4.95 6.54 12.55
C ALA A 424 -5.05 8.07 12.66
N TRP A 425 -6.25 8.56 12.94
CA TRP A 425 -6.58 9.97 12.98
C TRP A 425 -7.30 10.28 14.29
N HIS A 426 -7.00 11.46 14.81
CA HIS A 426 -7.61 12.00 16.02
C HIS A 426 -8.18 13.38 15.72
N VAL A 427 -9.30 13.71 16.36
CA VAL A 427 -9.83 15.07 16.45
C VAL A 427 -10.35 15.22 17.87
N PHE A 428 -9.58 15.86 18.75
CA PHE A 428 -10.04 16.20 20.10
C PHE A 428 -10.96 17.42 20.03
N GLU A 429 -12.19 17.21 19.58
CA GLU A 429 -13.26 18.19 19.75
C GLU A 429 -14.18 17.70 20.88
N GLY A 430 -14.49 18.56 21.86
CA GLY A 430 -15.40 18.23 22.95
C GLY A 430 -14.73 17.70 24.24
N ASN A 431 -15.40 16.80 24.95
CA ASN A 431 -14.94 16.26 26.24
C ASN A 431 -13.88 15.16 26.08
N ALA A 432 -13.76 14.57 24.89
CA ALA A 432 -12.77 13.56 24.53
C ALA A 432 -11.32 13.98 24.84
N GLU A 433 -10.99 15.27 24.76
CA GLU A 433 -9.67 15.79 25.13
C GLU A 433 -9.28 15.43 26.58
N LYS A 434 -10.24 15.30 27.50
CA LYS A 434 -9.97 14.98 28.90
C LYS A 434 -9.60 13.51 29.11
N SER A 435 -10.04 12.62 28.23
CA SER A 435 -9.84 11.16 28.36
C SER A 435 -8.50 10.68 27.78
N PHE A 436 -7.75 11.54 27.09
CA PHE A 436 -6.49 11.19 26.48
C PHE A 436 -5.39 12.17 26.90
N ARG A 437 -4.24 11.67 27.36
CA ARG A 437 -3.05 12.52 27.52
C ARG A 437 -2.21 12.46 26.26
N MET A 438 -2.06 13.62 25.62
CA MET A 438 -1.07 13.80 24.57
C MET A 438 0.33 13.86 25.20
N ASP A 439 1.21 12.92 24.82
CA ASP A 439 2.63 13.10 25.08
C ASP A 439 3.16 14.14 24.09
N LYS A 440 3.32 15.38 24.57
CA LYS A 440 3.78 16.53 23.77
C LYS A 440 5.15 16.31 23.13
N ARG A 441 5.96 15.35 23.59
CA ARG A 441 7.29 15.09 23.02
C ARG A 441 7.27 14.08 21.88
N SER A 442 6.38 13.09 21.93
CA SER A 442 6.36 11.99 20.96
C SER A 442 5.23 12.13 19.93
N GLY A 443 4.25 13.00 20.17
CA GLY A 443 3.03 13.06 19.35
C GLY A 443 2.14 11.83 19.49
N VAL A 444 2.48 10.93 20.43
CA VAL A 444 1.77 9.69 20.71
C VAL A 444 0.62 9.98 21.66
N ILE A 445 -0.54 9.39 21.36
CA ILE A 445 -1.74 9.47 22.19
C ILE A 445 -1.89 8.16 22.97
N LYS A 446 -2.05 8.28 24.29
CA LYS A 446 -2.36 7.16 25.20
C LYS A 446 -3.67 7.44 25.92
N TRP A 447 -4.50 6.40 26.03
CA TRP A 447 -5.69 6.41 26.89
C TRP A 447 -5.27 6.45 28.37
N LEU A 448 -6.08 7.10 29.21
CA LEU A 448 -5.80 7.37 30.62
C LEU A 448 -6.40 6.36 31.59
#